data_AF-A0AAD9L8G5-F1
#
_entry.id   AF-A0AAD9L8G5-F1
#
_cell.length_a   1.000
_cell.length_b   1.000
_cell.length_c   1.000
_cell.angle_alpha   90.00
_cell.angle_beta   90.00
_cell.angle_gamma   90.00
#
_symmetry.space_group_name_H-M   'P 1'
#
loop_
_entity.id
_entity.type
_entity.pdbx_description
1 polymer ?
#
loop_
_entity_poly.entity_id
_entity_poly.type
_entity_poly.pdbx_seq_one_letter_code
_entity_poly.pdbx_strand_id
1 'polypeptide(L)'
;MPATAFLAPHQPISLISLIDAGPSKQSTGIDLEWANFHAHVDAFLNAIDGYTTAAKTEIAALATEHSTSVRDFTAQKEETERRIQQERSREAEMLLGLENERTTVADLTASVNHLQATLNRVKEQSAQVEHELNAVRKEVAMRRSEKKRQGEKLREMRRRDEDELDIMEQALGWRVNGVGDDKLLMRFTLIDHADPEKEFSLVMDISKHDYQVPACSPPLSNIGELLTQLNSDRDLSSFIKRVRKSFKALVPNPQAPPSKFDTMAGPGMRTPASGRTLQRDVTAQPVNVDEAGMDRLKVV
;
A
#
# COMPACT_ATOMS: atom_id res chain seq x y z
N MET A 1 33.82 82.61 -75.36
CA MET A 1 33.54 82.24 -76.76
C MET A 1 32.04 82.42 -77.01
N PRO A 2 31.61 83.05 -78.10
CA PRO A 2 32.14 84.29 -78.67
C PRO A 2 31.04 85.27 -79.16
N ALA A 3 31.49 86.47 -79.54
CA ALA A 3 31.02 87.34 -80.64
C ALA A 3 29.59 87.94 -80.54
N THR A 4 29.29 89.21 -80.83
CA THR A 4 29.95 90.30 -81.59
C THR A 4 29.01 91.51 -81.40
N ALA A 5 29.44 92.69 -80.95
CA ALA A 5 29.93 93.80 -81.78
C ALA A 5 29.03 94.01 -83.02
N PHE A 6 28.33 95.12 -83.24
CA PHE A 6 28.77 96.51 -83.35
C PHE A 6 27.49 97.31 -83.65
N LEU A 7 27.29 98.54 -83.15
CA LEU A 7 26.70 99.60 -83.98
C LEU A 7 27.00 100.98 -83.40
N ALA A 8 27.40 101.87 -84.30
CA ALA A 8 27.96 103.20 -84.11
C ALA A 8 26.88 104.24 -83.70
N PRO A 9 27.29 105.45 -83.25
CA PRO A 9 26.39 106.44 -82.68
C PRO A 9 25.69 107.29 -83.76
N HIS A 10 24.40 107.58 -83.58
CA HIS A 10 23.67 108.55 -84.40
C HIS A 10 23.43 109.85 -83.61
N GLN A 11 23.86 110.96 -84.21
CA GLN A 11 23.71 112.31 -83.68
C GLN A 11 22.24 112.78 -83.70
N PRO A 12 21.81 113.58 -82.72
CA PRO A 12 20.46 114.13 -82.70
C PRO A 12 20.34 115.31 -83.68
N ILE A 13 19.58 115.12 -84.76
CA ILE A 13 19.15 116.22 -85.62
C ILE A 13 17.97 116.91 -84.92
N SER A 14 18.19 118.13 -84.44
CA SER A 14 17.17 118.95 -83.80
C SER A 14 16.19 119.51 -84.84
N LEU A 15 14.91 119.22 -84.66
CA LEU A 15 13.80 119.55 -85.55
C LEU A 15 13.50 121.06 -85.70
N ILE A 16 14.24 121.92 -85.00
CA ILE A 16 14.01 123.37 -84.97
C ILE A 16 14.57 124.07 -86.23
N SER A 17 15.53 123.47 -86.95
CA SER A 17 16.17 124.11 -88.10
C SER A 17 15.46 123.90 -89.44
N LEU A 18 14.30 123.22 -89.48
CA LEU A 18 13.56 122.94 -90.72
C LEU A 18 12.23 123.72 -90.85
N ILE A 19 11.88 124.53 -89.84
CA ILE A 19 10.56 125.18 -89.75
C ILE A 19 10.53 126.60 -90.33
N ASP A 20 11.66 127.23 -90.66
CA ASP A 20 11.70 128.65 -91.06
C ASP A 20 11.83 128.94 -92.57
N ALA A 21 11.47 127.99 -93.43
CA ALA A 21 11.42 128.23 -94.88
C ALA A 21 10.16 127.64 -95.51
N GLY A 22 9.07 128.43 -95.47
CA GLY A 22 7.90 128.19 -96.33
C GLY A 22 8.21 128.44 -97.82
N PRO A 23 7.30 128.08 -98.77
CA PRO A 23 5.88 128.42 -98.63
C PRO A 23 4.86 127.41 -99.20
N SER A 24 3.60 127.71 -98.81
CA SER A 24 2.36 127.62 -99.60
C SER A 24 1.44 126.40 -99.49
N LYS A 25 0.25 126.71 -98.93
CA LYS A 25 -1.11 126.23 -99.24
C LYS A 25 -1.37 124.71 -99.24
N GLN A 26 -2.06 124.24 -98.19
CA GLN A 26 -3.47 123.78 -98.26
C GLN A 26 -3.95 123.31 -96.87
N SER A 27 -5.18 123.68 -96.52
CA SER A 27 -5.86 123.33 -95.27
C SER A 27 -6.60 122.00 -95.38
N THR A 28 -6.28 121.05 -94.51
CA THR A 28 -7.17 119.94 -94.13
C THR A 28 -6.99 119.66 -92.65
N GLY A 29 -8.07 119.75 -91.87
CA GLY A 29 -8.06 119.48 -90.43
C GLY A 29 -7.59 118.06 -90.14
N ILE A 30 -6.54 117.94 -89.32
CA ILE A 30 -6.03 116.67 -88.84
C ILE A 30 -6.88 116.31 -87.63
N ASP A 31 -7.90 115.48 -87.86
CA ASP A 31 -8.62 114.79 -86.79
C ASP A 31 -7.67 113.75 -86.19
N LEU A 32 -7.26 113.96 -84.94
CA LEU A 32 -6.20 113.21 -84.26
C LEU A 32 -6.65 111.83 -83.75
N GLU A 33 -7.79 111.31 -84.21
CA GLU A 33 -8.36 110.00 -83.86
C GLU A 33 -8.32 109.66 -82.34
N TRP A 34 -8.44 110.67 -81.48
CA TRP A 34 -8.33 110.51 -80.01
C TRP A 34 -9.38 109.57 -79.42
N ALA A 35 -10.54 109.48 -80.05
CA ALA A 35 -11.61 108.54 -79.66
C ALA A 35 -11.24 107.08 -79.98
N ASN A 36 -10.56 106.84 -81.11
CA ASN A 36 -10.10 105.52 -81.52
C ASN A 36 -8.93 105.05 -80.65
N PHE A 37 -8.03 105.97 -80.28
CA PHE A 37 -6.97 105.70 -79.30
C PHE A 37 -7.52 105.39 -77.90
N HIS A 38 -8.49 106.17 -77.41
CA HIS A 38 -9.16 105.87 -76.13
C HIS A 38 -9.86 104.50 -76.17
N ALA A 39 -10.56 104.17 -77.26
CA ALA A 39 -11.19 102.87 -77.43
C ALA A 39 -10.16 101.72 -77.42
N HIS A 40 -8.98 101.91 -78.00
CA HIS A 40 -7.90 100.92 -77.98
C HIS A 40 -7.25 100.77 -76.58
N VAL A 41 -7.05 101.89 -75.87
CA VAL A 41 -6.54 101.89 -74.50
C VAL A 41 -7.55 101.24 -73.55
N ASP A 42 -8.85 101.54 -73.68
CA ASP A 42 -9.91 100.90 -72.90
C ASP A 42 -10.02 99.40 -73.23
N ALA A 43 -9.91 99.01 -74.51
CA ALA A 43 -9.87 97.60 -74.91
C ALA A 43 -8.64 96.87 -74.33
N PHE A 44 -7.48 97.52 -74.32
CA PHE A 44 -6.24 96.97 -73.75
C PHE A 44 -6.32 96.85 -72.22
N LEU A 45 -6.82 97.88 -71.52
CA LEU A 45 -7.02 97.84 -70.08
C LEU A 45 -8.06 96.77 -69.69
N ASN A 46 -9.16 96.66 -70.43
CA ASN A 46 -10.14 95.59 -70.24
C ASN A 46 -9.55 94.20 -70.51
N ALA A 47 -8.65 94.06 -71.50
CA ALA A 47 -7.96 92.81 -71.77
C ALA A 47 -6.96 92.44 -70.65
N ILE A 48 -6.25 93.42 -70.09
CA ILE A 48 -5.37 93.23 -68.92
C ILE A 48 -6.19 92.89 -67.68
N ASP A 49 -7.31 93.58 -67.44
CA ASP A 49 -8.20 93.28 -66.33
C ASP A 49 -8.82 91.89 -66.50
N GLY A 50 -9.21 91.50 -67.72
CA GLY A 50 -9.64 90.14 -68.05
C GLY A 50 -8.55 89.09 -67.81
N TYR A 51 -7.31 89.36 -68.20
CA TYR A 51 -6.18 88.45 -67.96
C TYR A 51 -5.82 88.34 -66.48
N THR A 52 -5.78 89.46 -65.74
CA THR A 52 -5.45 89.46 -64.31
C THR A 52 -6.57 88.84 -63.47
N THR A 53 -7.83 89.03 -63.85
CA THR A 53 -8.97 88.34 -63.22
C THR A 53 -8.92 86.85 -63.51
N ALA A 54 -8.70 86.44 -64.76
CA ALA A 54 -8.51 85.03 -65.12
C ALA A 54 -7.35 84.38 -64.35
N ALA A 55 -6.17 85.02 -64.31
CA ALA A 55 -5.01 84.53 -63.57
C ALA A 55 -5.27 84.45 -62.06
N LYS A 56 -5.96 85.44 -61.47
CA LYS A 56 -6.36 85.39 -60.05
C LYS A 56 -7.35 84.26 -59.79
N THR A 57 -8.31 84.02 -60.67
CA THR A 57 -9.27 82.91 -60.53
C THR A 57 -8.60 81.55 -60.69
N GLU A 58 -7.63 81.43 -61.59
CA GLU A 58 -6.85 80.20 -61.78
C GLU A 58 -5.97 79.91 -60.56
N ILE A 59 -5.26 80.92 -60.04
CA ILE A 59 -4.48 80.78 -58.80
C ILE A 59 -5.38 80.41 -57.62
N ALA A 60 -6.56 81.04 -57.50
CA ALA A 60 -7.52 80.69 -56.46
C ALA A 60 -8.03 79.26 -56.61
N ALA A 61 -8.35 78.82 -57.83
CA ALA A 61 -8.79 77.45 -58.11
C ALA A 61 -7.70 76.42 -57.74
N LEU A 62 -6.46 76.65 -58.17
CA LEU A 62 -5.31 75.80 -57.83
C LEU A 62 -5.04 75.77 -56.31
N ALA A 63 -5.16 76.90 -55.63
CA ALA A 63 -5.02 76.97 -54.17
C ALA A 63 -6.13 76.17 -53.47
N THR A 64 -7.38 76.24 -53.95
CA THR A 64 -8.47 75.43 -53.42
C THR A 64 -8.27 73.94 -53.68
N GLU A 65 -7.86 73.55 -54.89
CA GLU A 65 -7.60 72.15 -55.26
C GLU A 65 -6.43 71.55 -54.46
N HIS A 66 -5.36 72.32 -54.27
CA HIS A 66 -4.25 71.91 -53.42
C HIS A 66 -4.70 71.79 -51.96
N SER A 67 -5.49 72.74 -51.46
CA SER A 67 -6.04 72.68 -50.10
C SER A 67 -6.96 71.48 -49.90
N THR A 68 -7.80 71.11 -50.88
CA THR A 68 -8.64 69.92 -50.80
C THR A 68 -7.80 68.65 -50.87
N SER A 69 -6.81 68.59 -51.77
CA SER A 69 -5.90 67.44 -51.89
C SER A 69 -5.11 67.19 -50.60
N VAL A 70 -4.57 68.24 -49.98
CA VAL A 70 -3.87 68.12 -48.68
C VAL A 70 -4.83 67.64 -47.59
N ARG A 71 -6.07 68.14 -47.57
CA ARG A 71 -7.09 67.66 -46.62
C ARG A 71 -7.44 66.19 -46.84
N ASP A 72 -7.55 65.74 -48.08
CA ASP A 72 -7.85 64.35 -48.39
C ASP A 72 -6.68 63.42 -48.04
N PHE A 73 -5.44 63.80 -48.36
CA PHE A 73 -4.26 63.02 -47.98
C PHE A 73 -4.05 62.96 -46.47
N THR A 74 -4.31 64.06 -45.75
CA THR A 74 -4.24 64.07 -44.28
C THR A 74 -5.31 63.17 -43.67
N ALA A 75 -6.55 63.23 -44.15
CA ALA A 75 -7.62 62.33 -43.72
C ALA A 75 -7.30 60.84 -44.02
N GLN A 76 -6.76 60.53 -45.20
CA GLN A 76 -6.32 59.17 -45.53
C GLN A 76 -5.18 58.70 -44.63
N LYS A 77 -4.21 59.56 -44.35
CA LYS A 77 -3.11 59.25 -43.42
C LYS A 77 -3.65 58.92 -42.03
N GLU A 78 -4.52 59.75 -41.48
CA GLU A 78 -5.12 59.54 -40.15
C GLU A 78 -5.93 58.24 -40.08
N GLU A 79 -6.72 57.94 -41.12
CA GLU A 79 -7.47 56.68 -41.21
C GLU A 79 -6.52 55.46 -41.28
N THR A 80 -5.42 55.56 -42.04
CA THR A 80 -4.44 54.48 -42.14
C THR A 80 -3.70 54.27 -40.82
N GLU A 81 -3.30 55.35 -40.14
CA GLU A 81 -2.68 55.30 -38.81
C GLU A 81 -3.64 54.68 -37.77
N ARG A 82 -4.93 55.04 -37.83
CA ARG A 82 -5.95 54.43 -36.98
C ARG A 82 -6.07 52.92 -37.20
N ARG A 83 -6.08 52.47 -38.46
CA ARG A 83 -6.12 51.02 -38.78
C ARG A 83 -4.87 50.31 -38.28
N ILE A 84 -3.69 50.90 -38.47
CA ILE A 84 -2.43 50.33 -37.94
C ILE A 84 -2.52 50.21 -36.42
N GLN A 85 -3.04 51.21 -35.73
CA GLN A 85 -3.17 51.17 -34.28
C GLN A 85 -4.17 50.09 -33.81
N GLN A 86 -5.28 49.90 -34.53
CA GLN A 86 -6.24 48.84 -34.25
C GLN A 86 -5.66 47.44 -34.47
N GLU A 87 -4.94 47.22 -35.56
CA GLU A 87 -4.28 45.94 -35.81
C GLU A 87 -3.17 45.66 -34.79
N ARG A 88 -2.41 46.69 -34.37
CA ARG A 88 -1.43 46.56 -33.29
C ARG A 88 -2.06 46.20 -31.96
N SER A 89 -3.21 46.79 -31.60
CA SER A 89 -3.90 46.41 -30.36
C SER A 89 -4.42 44.97 -30.44
N ARG A 90 -4.95 44.57 -31.59
CA ARG A 90 -5.41 43.19 -31.83
C ARG A 90 -4.27 42.18 -31.77
N GLU A 91 -3.11 42.49 -32.34
CA GLU A 91 -1.91 41.67 -32.26
C GLU A 91 -1.44 41.53 -30.80
N ALA A 92 -1.42 42.63 -30.04
CA ALA A 92 -1.06 42.60 -28.63
C ALA A 92 -2.01 41.73 -27.80
N GLU A 93 -3.32 41.82 -28.01
CA GLU A 93 -4.32 40.97 -27.36
C GLU A 93 -4.12 39.49 -27.72
N MET A 94 -3.83 39.18 -28.99
CA MET A 94 -3.57 37.82 -29.44
C MET A 94 -2.30 37.24 -28.80
N LEU A 95 -1.21 38.03 -28.72
CA LEU A 95 0.03 37.61 -28.08
C LEU A 95 -0.17 37.33 -26.58
N LEU A 96 -0.92 38.18 -25.89
CA LEU A 96 -1.28 37.95 -24.48
C LEU A 96 -2.10 36.66 -24.31
N GLY A 97 -3.04 36.40 -25.23
CA GLY A 97 -3.80 35.15 -25.26
C GLY A 97 -2.90 33.92 -25.42
N LEU A 98 -1.97 33.95 -26.39
CA LEU A 98 -1.03 32.87 -26.64
C LEU A 98 -0.08 32.63 -25.45
N GLU A 99 0.38 33.68 -24.79
CA GLU A 99 1.21 33.54 -23.59
C GLU A 99 0.42 32.89 -22.45
N ASN A 100 -0.81 33.35 -22.21
CA ASN A 100 -1.68 32.75 -21.20
C ASN A 100 -1.95 31.27 -21.51
N GLU A 101 -2.33 30.94 -22.75
CA GLU A 101 -2.51 29.55 -23.19
C GLU A 101 -1.24 28.72 -22.95
N ARG A 102 -0.07 29.24 -23.32
CA ARG A 102 1.21 28.55 -23.09
C ARG A 102 1.45 28.27 -21.61
N THR A 103 1.17 29.23 -20.72
CA THR A 103 1.31 29.02 -19.27
C THR A 103 0.32 27.96 -18.76
N THR A 104 -0.95 28.03 -19.17
CA THR A 104 -1.96 27.04 -18.78
C THR A 104 -1.61 25.63 -19.25
N VAL A 105 -1.09 25.48 -20.48
CA VAL A 105 -0.64 24.18 -21.00
C VAL A 105 0.55 23.66 -20.20
N ALA A 106 1.50 24.52 -19.83
CA ALA A 106 2.65 24.12 -19.01
C ALA A 106 2.20 23.63 -17.62
N ASP A 107 1.28 24.35 -16.97
CA ASP A 107 0.75 23.99 -15.65
C ASP A 107 -0.06 22.69 -15.69
N LEU A 108 -0.92 22.53 -16.70
CA LEU A 108 -1.68 21.29 -16.89
C LEU A 108 -0.76 20.11 -17.16
N THR A 109 0.27 20.29 -18.00
CA THR A 109 1.25 19.25 -18.28
C THR A 109 2.02 18.85 -17.03
N ALA A 110 2.44 19.82 -16.21
CA ALA A 110 3.09 19.55 -14.93
C ALA A 110 2.16 18.78 -13.98
N SER A 111 0.87 19.16 -13.91
CA SER A 111 -0.13 18.46 -13.10
C SER A 111 -0.36 17.03 -13.59
N VAL A 112 -0.46 16.80 -14.90
CA VAL A 112 -0.62 15.46 -15.49
C VAL A 112 0.59 14.59 -15.15
N ASN A 113 1.82 15.11 -15.31
CA ASN A 113 3.03 14.39 -14.97
C ASN A 113 3.09 14.04 -13.48
N HIS A 114 2.67 14.96 -12.61
CA HIS A 114 2.59 14.71 -11.17
C HIS A 114 1.58 13.62 -10.82
N LEU A 115 0.39 13.67 -11.42
CA LEU A 115 -0.65 12.65 -11.21
C LEU A 115 -0.21 11.28 -11.75
N GLN A 116 0.45 11.24 -12.91
CA GLN A 116 1.01 10.01 -13.46
C GLN A 116 2.09 9.40 -12.56
N ALA A 117 3.01 10.22 -12.03
CA ALA A 117 4.03 9.76 -11.09
C ALA A 117 3.39 9.21 -9.80
N THR A 118 2.37 9.89 -9.27
CA THR A 118 1.63 9.46 -8.09
C THR A 118 0.87 8.15 -8.34
N LEU A 119 0.22 8.02 -9.50
CA LEU A 119 -0.48 6.81 -9.91
C LEU A 119 0.47 5.62 -10.02
N ASN A 120 1.64 5.81 -10.63
CA ASN A 120 2.66 4.76 -10.74
C ASN A 120 3.18 4.35 -9.36
N ARG A 121 3.42 5.31 -8.47
CA ARG A 121 3.83 5.04 -7.09
C ARG A 121 2.78 4.22 -6.35
N VAL A 122 1.50 4.60 -6.43
CA VAL A 122 0.41 3.88 -5.76
C VAL A 122 0.24 2.48 -6.34
N LYS A 123 0.39 2.29 -7.65
CA LYS A 123 0.37 0.97 -8.27
C LYS A 123 1.48 0.07 -7.75
N GLU A 124 2.70 0.58 -7.66
CA GLU A 124 3.85 -0.17 -7.13
C GLU A 124 3.62 -0.55 -5.66
N GLN A 125 3.14 0.40 -4.85
CA GLN A 125 2.81 0.13 -3.45
C GLN A 125 1.70 -0.93 -3.31
N SER A 126 0.67 -0.88 -4.17
CA SER A 126 -0.40 -1.89 -4.19
C SER A 126 0.16 -3.27 -4.53
N ALA A 127 0.99 -3.36 -5.57
CA ALA A 127 1.61 -4.62 -5.98
C ALA A 127 2.52 -5.20 -4.87
N GLN A 128 3.29 -4.34 -4.19
CA GLN A 128 4.10 -4.75 -3.05
C GLN A 128 3.25 -5.30 -1.90
N VAL A 129 2.20 -4.58 -1.50
CA VAL A 129 1.30 -5.02 -0.42
C VAL A 129 0.58 -6.31 -0.79
N GLU A 130 0.16 -6.48 -2.04
CA GLU A 130 -0.43 -7.74 -2.52
C GLU A 130 0.55 -8.91 -2.42
N HIS A 131 1.82 -8.68 -2.77
CA HIS A 131 2.86 -9.69 -2.63
C HIS A 131 3.08 -10.08 -1.16
N GLU A 132 3.22 -9.09 -0.26
CA GLU A 132 3.38 -9.31 1.17
C GLU A 132 2.18 -10.04 1.78
N LEU A 133 0.96 -9.63 1.40
CA LEU A 133 -0.28 -10.28 1.83
C LEU A 133 -0.33 -11.75 1.40
N ASN A 134 0.07 -12.04 0.16
CA ASN A 134 0.13 -13.40 -0.36
C ASN A 134 1.19 -14.26 0.35
N ALA A 135 2.35 -13.68 0.68
CA ALA A 135 3.38 -14.35 1.46
C ALA A 135 2.88 -14.71 2.86
N VAL A 136 2.30 -13.74 3.58
CA VAL A 136 1.75 -13.96 4.92
C VAL A 136 0.60 -14.98 4.90
N ARG A 137 -0.29 -14.92 3.90
CA ARG A 137 -1.37 -15.92 3.75
C ARG A 137 -0.83 -17.34 3.59
N LYS A 138 0.23 -17.53 2.78
CA LYS A 138 0.88 -18.83 2.61
C LYS A 138 1.50 -19.33 3.91
N GLU A 139 2.20 -18.45 4.63
CA GLU A 139 2.82 -18.81 5.91
C GLU A 139 1.77 -19.19 6.96
N VAL A 140 0.69 -18.41 7.08
CA VAL A 140 -0.42 -18.71 8.01
C VAL A 140 -1.07 -20.05 7.66
N ALA A 141 -1.28 -20.33 6.37
CA ALA A 141 -1.84 -21.61 5.93
C ALA A 141 -0.94 -22.80 6.30
N MET A 142 0.37 -22.66 6.11
CA MET A 142 1.38 -23.66 6.50
C MET A 142 1.39 -23.89 8.01
N ARG A 143 1.52 -22.83 8.81
CA ARG A 143 1.52 -22.94 10.28
C ARG A 143 0.22 -23.56 10.82
N ARG A 144 -0.92 -23.24 10.20
CA ARG A 144 -2.22 -23.85 10.54
C ARG A 144 -2.25 -25.34 10.23
N SER A 145 -1.76 -25.77 9.07
CA SER A 145 -1.74 -27.19 8.70
C SER A 145 -0.79 -27.99 9.61
N GLU A 146 0.37 -27.43 9.95
CA GLU A 146 1.30 -28.03 10.90
C GLU A 146 0.70 -28.18 12.30
N LYS A 147 0.08 -27.12 12.83
CA LYS A 147 -0.59 -27.16 14.13
C LYS A 147 -1.75 -28.15 14.13
N LYS A 148 -2.51 -28.24 13.03
CA LYS A 148 -3.56 -29.24 12.87
C LYS A 148 -2.99 -30.65 12.93
N ARG A 149 -1.92 -30.94 12.17
CA ARG A 149 -1.23 -32.23 12.16
C ARG A 149 -0.68 -32.60 13.54
N GLN A 150 -0.06 -31.64 14.24
CA GLN A 150 0.42 -31.86 15.61
C GLN A 150 -0.75 -32.17 16.56
N GLY A 151 -1.84 -31.40 16.47
CA GLY A 151 -3.04 -31.61 17.27
C GLY A 151 -3.69 -32.97 17.02
N GLU A 152 -3.73 -33.44 15.77
CA GLU A 152 -4.21 -34.78 15.41
C GLU A 152 -3.35 -35.88 16.02
N LYS A 153 -2.01 -35.77 15.93
CA LYS A 153 -1.09 -36.71 16.58
C LYS A 153 -1.25 -36.75 18.10
N LEU A 154 -1.36 -35.58 18.73
CA LEU A 154 -1.57 -35.46 20.18
C LEU A 154 -2.91 -36.09 20.60
N ARG A 155 -3.96 -35.94 19.80
CA ARG A 155 -5.26 -36.59 20.04
C ARG A 155 -5.17 -38.10 19.88
N GLU A 156 -4.43 -38.57 18.87
CA GLU A 156 -4.24 -40.00 18.65
C GLU A 156 -3.44 -40.65 19.78
N MET A 157 -2.35 -40.01 20.22
CA MET A 157 -1.58 -40.46 21.39
C MET A 157 -2.44 -40.48 22.64
N ARG A 158 -3.14 -39.38 22.94
CA ARG A 158 -4.08 -39.31 24.08
C ARG A 158 -5.11 -40.42 24.05
N ARG A 159 -5.71 -40.68 22.88
CA ARG A 159 -6.71 -41.74 22.74
C ARG A 159 -6.12 -43.12 23.04
N ARG A 160 -4.92 -43.41 22.54
CA ARG A 160 -4.23 -44.67 22.85
C ARG A 160 -3.90 -44.78 24.33
N ASP A 161 -3.40 -43.70 24.92
CA ASP A 161 -3.08 -43.64 26.34
C ASP A 161 -4.34 -43.83 27.21
N GLU A 162 -5.47 -43.25 26.82
CA GLU A 162 -6.78 -43.45 27.47
C GLU A 162 -7.27 -44.89 27.34
N ASP A 163 -7.19 -45.49 26.14
CA ASP A 163 -7.57 -46.88 25.90
C ASP A 163 -6.66 -47.86 26.70
N GLU A 164 -5.35 -47.61 26.73
CA GLU A 164 -4.37 -48.38 27.51
C GLU A 164 -4.61 -48.24 29.02
N LEU A 165 -4.89 -47.02 29.49
CA LEU A 165 -5.23 -46.75 30.89
C LEU A 165 -6.48 -47.53 31.29
N ASP A 166 -7.56 -47.48 30.50
CA ASP A 166 -8.80 -48.21 30.76
C ASP A 166 -8.56 -49.72 30.88
N ILE A 167 -7.74 -50.29 29.99
CA ILE A 167 -7.37 -51.71 30.05
C ILE A 167 -6.59 -52.01 31.33
N MET A 168 -5.62 -51.18 31.70
CA MET A 168 -4.83 -51.35 32.92
C MET A 168 -5.68 -51.20 34.19
N GLU A 169 -6.58 -50.23 34.23
CA GLU A 169 -7.50 -50.00 35.34
C GLU A 169 -8.45 -51.18 35.54
N GLN A 170 -9.00 -51.74 34.45
CA GLN A 170 -9.85 -52.92 34.48
C GLN A 170 -9.07 -54.18 34.89
N ALA A 171 -7.87 -54.39 34.34
CA ALA A 171 -7.04 -55.56 34.64
C ALA A 171 -6.51 -55.56 36.08
N LEU A 172 -6.13 -54.39 36.60
CA LEU A 172 -5.63 -54.26 37.97
C LEU A 172 -6.76 -54.14 38.99
N GLY A 173 -7.95 -53.70 38.58
CA GLY A 173 -9.01 -53.30 39.51
C GLY A 173 -8.55 -52.13 40.39
N TRP A 174 -7.87 -51.16 39.79
CA TRP A 174 -7.29 -50.03 40.50
C TRP A 174 -7.38 -48.77 39.66
N ARG A 175 -7.95 -47.70 40.23
CA ARG A 175 -8.08 -46.38 39.59
C ARG A 175 -7.53 -45.29 40.49
N VAL A 176 -6.93 -44.27 39.89
CA VAL A 176 -6.38 -43.11 40.60
C VAL A 176 -6.99 -41.84 40.06
N ASN A 177 -7.65 -41.07 40.93
CA ASN A 177 -8.27 -39.80 40.58
C ASN A 177 -7.67 -38.68 41.43
N GLY A 178 -7.37 -37.53 40.83
CA GLY A 178 -7.03 -36.32 41.59
C GLY A 178 -8.29 -35.72 42.22
N VAL A 179 -8.29 -35.47 43.53
CA VAL A 179 -9.42 -34.88 44.26
C VAL A 179 -8.97 -33.60 44.93
N GLY A 180 -9.13 -32.47 44.24
CA GLY A 180 -8.68 -31.15 44.73
C GLY A 180 -7.17 -30.95 44.57
N ASP A 181 -6.62 -30.00 45.33
CA ASP A 181 -5.20 -29.65 45.27
C ASP A 181 -4.35 -30.70 46.01
N ASP A 182 -3.37 -31.27 45.30
CA ASP A 182 -2.36 -32.22 45.79
C ASP A 182 -2.87 -33.49 46.50
N LYS A 183 -4.11 -33.90 46.25
CA LYS A 183 -4.67 -35.13 46.83
C LYS A 183 -5.04 -36.14 45.76
N LEU A 184 -4.64 -37.39 45.98
CA LEU A 184 -4.95 -38.53 45.12
C LEU A 184 -5.93 -39.47 45.82
N LEU A 185 -7.07 -39.70 45.20
CA LEU A 185 -8.00 -40.75 45.56
C LEU A 185 -7.67 -42.02 44.78
N MET A 186 -7.20 -43.03 45.48
CA MET A 186 -6.99 -44.37 44.97
C MET A 186 -8.21 -45.23 45.28
N ARG A 187 -8.81 -45.83 44.25
CA ARG A 187 -9.93 -46.77 44.36
C ARG A 187 -9.47 -48.15 43.92
N PHE A 188 -9.74 -49.15 44.74
CA PHE A 188 -9.47 -50.55 44.47
C PHE A 188 -10.79 -51.31 44.35
N THR A 189 -10.89 -52.15 43.32
CA THR A 189 -11.98 -53.09 43.05
C THR A 189 -11.39 -54.49 42.90
N LEU A 190 -12.21 -55.52 42.70
CA LEU A 190 -11.76 -56.91 42.58
C LEU A 190 -10.95 -57.42 43.80
N ILE A 191 -11.28 -56.93 45.00
CA ILE A 191 -10.69 -57.40 46.26
C ILE A 191 -11.55 -58.50 46.89
N ASP A 192 -12.87 -58.29 46.92
CA ASP A 192 -13.84 -59.24 47.46
C ASP A 192 -14.29 -60.23 46.38
N HIS A 193 -14.15 -61.53 46.64
CA HIS A 193 -14.55 -62.57 45.69
C HIS A 193 -16.08 -62.74 45.64
N ALA A 194 -16.80 -62.36 46.70
CA ALA A 194 -18.25 -62.43 46.76
C ALA A 194 -18.91 -61.22 46.07
N ASP A 195 -18.25 -60.06 46.10
CA ASP A 195 -18.72 -58.82 45.47
C ASP A 195 -17.56 -58.09 44.77
N PRO A 196 -17.26 -58.42 43.50
CA PRO A 196 -16.12 -57.87 42.76
C PRO A 196 -16.21 -56.35 42.52
N GLU A 197 -17.43 -55.78 42.54
CA GLU A 197 -17.70 -54.35 42.34
C GLU A 197 -17.51 -53.53 43.62
N LYS A 198 -17.33 -54.18 44.77
CA LYS A 198 -17.13 -53.49 46.05
C LYS A 198 -15.85 -52.65 46.03
N GLU A 199 -16.03 -51.35 46.24
CA GLU A 199 -14.94 -50.38 46.19
C GLU A 199 -14.27 -50.17 47.55
N PHE A 200 -12.95 -50.19 47.54
CA PHE A 200 -12.09 -49.84 48.66
C PHE A 200 -11.32 -48.58 48.27
N SER A 201 -11.39 -47.53 49.09
CA SER A 201 -10.86 -46.21 48.73
C SER A 201 -9.86 -45.69 49.75
N LEU A 202 -8.84 -45.00 49.26
CA LEU A 202 -7.78 -44.38 50.04
C LEU A 202 -7.50 -43.00 49.45
N VAL A 203 -7.59 -41.95 50.26
CA VAL A 203 -7.15 -40.60 49.87
C VAL A 203 -5.74 -40.40 50.43
N MET A 204 -4.82 -40.01 49.56
CA MET A 204 -3.45 -39.65 49.90
C MET A 204 -3.23 -38.17 49.63
N ASP A 205 -2.66 -37.47 50.59
CA ASP A 205 -2.26 -36.07 50.52
C ASP A 205 -0.75 -35.99 50.25
N ILE A 206 -0.38 -35.27 49.20
CA ILE A 206 0.98 -35.10 48.68
C ILE A 206 1.41 -33.62 48.77
N SER A 207 0.63 -32.75 49.44
CA SER A 207 1.00 -31.33 49.60
C SER A 207 2.31 -31.13 50.37
N LYS A 208 2.73 -32.12 51.18
CA LYS A 208 3.92 -32.07 52.02
C LYS A 208 4.91 -33.17 51.64
N HIS A 209 6.15 -32.99 52.09
CA HIS A 209 7.23 -33.99 51.92
C HIS A 209 6.92 -35.33 52.58
N ASP A 210 6.17 -35.30 53.69
CA ASP A 210 5.61 -36.48 54.32
C ASP A 210 4.19 -36.74 53.78
N TYR A 211 3.98 -37.93 53.23
CA TYR A 211 2.68 -38.39 52.77
C TYR A 211 1.72 -38.56 53.95
N GLN A 212 0.46 -38.16 53.76
CA GLN A 212 -0.61 -38.35 54.74
C GLN A 212 -1.79 -39.06 54.10
N VAL A 213 -2.53 -39.86 54.88
CA VAL A 213 -3.79 -40.48 54.44
C VAL A 213 -4.92 -39.85 55.26
N PRO A 214 -5.59 -38.79 54.76
CA PRO A 214 -6.69 -38.16 55.47
C PRO A 214 -7.95 -39.02 55.55
N ALA A 215 -8.18 -39.91 54.57
CA ALA A 215 -9.38 -40.76 54.54
C ALA A 215 -9.05 -42.15 53.97
N CYS A 216 -9.60 -43.17 54.62
CA CYS A 216 -9.50 -44.57 54.19
C CYS A 216 -10.84 -45.26 54.48
N SER A 217 -11.44 -45.87 53.46
CA SER A 217 -12.72 -46.57 53.58
C SER A 217 -12.64 -47.91 52.85
N PRO A 218 -12.79 -49.04 53.54
CA PRO A 218 -12.97 -49.23 54.99
C PRO A 218 -11.71 -48.83 55.81
N PRO A 219 -11.85 -48.46 57.10
CA PRO A 219 -10.70 -48.06 57.92
C PRO A 219 -9.76 -49.25 58.17
N LEU A 220 -8.47 -49.05 57.92
CA LEU A 220 -7.41 -50.03 58.15
C LEU A 220 -6.67 -49.72 59.46
N SER A 221 -6.53 -50.69 60.35
CA SER A 221 -5.80 -50.53 61.63
C SER A 221 -4.30 -50.38 61.45
N ASN A 222 -3.73 -50.92 60.37
CA ASN A 222 -2.29 -50.90 60.08
C ASN A 222 -1.83 -49.72 59.21
N ILE A 223 -2.71 -48.75 58.92
CA ILE A 223 -2.38 -47.64 58.00
C ILE A 223 -1.22 -46.76 58.50
N GLY A 224 -1.10 -46.56 59.82
CA GLY A 224 -0.03 -45.74 60.41
C GLY A 224 1.37 -46.33 60.25
N GLU A 225 1.49 -47.66 60.38
CA GLU A 225 2.76 -48.37 60.16
C GLU A 225 3.16 -48.31 58.68
N LEU A 226 2.19 -48.50 57.79
CA LEU A 226 2.41 -48.42 56.34
C LEU A 226 2.82 -47.01 55.90
N LEU A 227 2.23 -45.97 56.48
CA LEU A 227 2.62 -44.57 56.24
C LEU A 227 4.04 -44.26 56.72
N THR A 228 4.42 -44.76 57.89
CA THR A 228 5.78 -44.58 58.42
C THR A 228 6.82 -45.21 57.50
N GLN A 229 6.53 -46.41 56.97
CA GLN A 229 7.37 -47.07 55.97
C GLN A 229 7.41 -46.31 54.65
N LEU A 230 6.27 -45.79 54.18
CA LEU A 230 6.21 -45.00 52.93
C LEU A 230 7.04 -43.71 53.02
N ASN A 231 6.99 -42.99 54.15
CA ASN A 231 7.77 -41.77 54.34
C ASN A 231 9.29 -42.05 54.44
N SER A 232 9.67 -43.24 54.92
CA SER A 232 11.07 -43.71 54.96
C SER A 232 11.57 -44.15 53.57
N ASP A 233 10.88 -45.10 52.94
CA ASP A 233 11.37 -45.81 51.75
C ASP A 233 11.01 -45.07 50.45
N ARG A 234 9.98 -44.20 50.49
CA ARG A 234 9.41 -43.48 49.34
C ARG A 234 8.96 -44.35 48.17
N ASP A 235 8.76 -45.64 48.41
CA ASP A 235 8.27 -46.57 47.42
C ASP A 235 6.74 -46.69 47.46
N LEU A 236 6.08 -45.87 46.65
CA LEU A 236 4.63 -45.88 46.47
C LEU A 236 4.10 -47.23 45.97
N SER A 237 4.87 -47.92 45.10
CA SER A 237 4.45 -49.20 44.51
C SER A 237 4.34 -50.30 45.57
N SER A 238 5.33 -50.37 46.46
CA SER A 238 5.30 -51.31 47.59
C SER A 238 4.20 -50.98 48.60
N PHE A 239 3.98 -49.70 48.88
CA PHE A 239 2.89 -49.26 49.75
C PHE A 239 1.52 -49.68 49.22
N ILE A 240 1.22 -49.42 47.93
CA ILE A 240 -0.04 -49.81 47.30
C ILE A 240 -0.28 -51.33 47.41
N LYS A 241 0.76 -52.15 47.16
CA LYS A 241 0.68 -53.61 47.30
C LYS A 241 0.37 -54.03 48.73
N ARG A 242 0.96 -53.39 49.75
CA ARG A 242 0.69 -53.68 51.17
C ARG A 242 -0.72 -53.25 51.58
N VAL A 243 -1.17 -52.08 51.12
CA VAL A 243 -2.55 -51.59 51.35
C VAL A 243 -3.57 -52.56 50.75
N ARG A 244 -3.38 -53.00 49.49
CA ARG A 244 -4.27 -53.99 48.85
C ARG A 244 -4.32 -55.32 49.61
N LYS A 245 -3.17 -55.81 50.10
CA LYS A 245 -3.13 -57.01 50.96
C LYS A 245 -3.91 -56.83 52.27
N SER A 246 -3.83 -55.64 52.86
CA SER A 246 -4.52 -55.29 54.10
C SER A 246 -6.04 -55.24 53.90
N PHE A 247 -6.50 -54.66 52.79
CA PHE A 247 -7.91 -54.71 52.40
C PHE A 247 -8.39 -56.14 52.13
N LYS A 248 -7.58 -56.98 51.48
CA LYS A 248 -7.93 -58.40 51.27
C LYS A 248 -8.06 -59.16 52.59
N ALA A 249 -7.21 -58.88 53.58
CA ALA A 249 -7.29 -59.51 54.89
C ALA A 249 -8.55 -59.12 55.69
N LEU A 250 -9.15 -57.97 55.36
CA LEU A 250 -10.40 -57.51 55.97
C LEU A 250 -11.63 -58.22 55.37
N VAL A 251 -11.51 -58.79 54.17
CA VAL A 251 -12.58 -59.57 53.54
C VAL A 251 -12.52 -61.03 54.02
N PRO A 252 -13.61 -61.58 54.58
CA PRO A 252 -13.68 -63.00 54.92
C PRO A 252 -13.52 -63.86 53.66
N ASN A 253 -12.50 -64.72 53.63
CA ASN A 253 -12.34 -65.68 52.55
C ASN A 253 -13.58 -66.60 52.49
N PRO A 254 -14.26 -66.76 51.35
CA PRO A 254 -15.29 -67.78 51.24
C PRO A 254 -14.65 -69.13 51.55
N GLN A 255 -15.13 -69.78 52.62
CA GLN A 255 -14.73 -71.14 52.95
C GLN A 255 -14.92 -72.00 51.71
N ALA A 256 -13.86 -72.69 51.29
CA ALA A 256 -13.95 -73.71 50.26
C ALA A 256 -15.14 -74.63 50.61
N PRO A 257 -16.01 -75.00 49.65
CA PRO A 257 -17.10 -75.91 49.93
C PRO A 257 -16.51 -77.17 50.58
N PRO A 258 -17.05 -77.64 51.71
CA PRO A 258 -16.49 -78.78 52.41
C PRO A 258 -16.40 -79.95 51.43
N SER A 259 -15.17 -80.38 51.18
CA SER A 259 -14.90 -81.60 50.43
C SER A 259 -15.70 -82.71 51.10
N LYS A 260 -16.58 -83.38 50.33
CA LYS A 260 -17.44 -84.51 50.77
C LYS A 260 -16.66 -85.70 51.35
N PHE A 261 -15.34 -85.61 51.44
CA PHE A 261 -14.45 -86.67 51.89
C PHE A 261 -14.31 -86.76 53.42
N ASP A 262 -14.64 -85.70 54.16
CA ASP A 262 -14.37 -85.62 55.61
C ASP A 262 -15.51 -86.21 56.49
N THR A 263 -16.63 -86.62 55.88
CA THR A 263 -17.80 -87.14 56.61
C THR A 263 -17.84 -88.67 56.76
N MET A 264 -16.78 -89.39 56.36
CA MET A 264 -16.73 -90.87 56.39
C MET A 264 -15.68 -91.47 57.34
N ALA A 265 -14.97 -90.68 58.14
CA ALA A 265 -14.02 -91.21 59.12
C ALA A 265 -14.71 -91.68 60.41
N GLY A 266 -15.22 -92.92 60.40
CA GLY A 266 -15.66 -93.64 61.59
C GLY A 266 -14.48 -94.11 62.47
N PRO A 267 -14.70 -94.35 63.78
CA PRO A 267 -13.62 -94.58 64.74
C PRO A 267 -13.14 -96.04 64.69
N GLY A 268 -11.86 -96.26 64.36
CA GLY A 268 -11.25 -97.58 64.55
C GLY A 268 -9.91 -97.81 63.86
N MET A 269 -8.89 -98.01 64.70
CA MET A 269 -7.66 -98.80 64.47
C MET A 269 -6.47 -98.20 63.68
N ARG A 270 -5.39 -98.04 64.46
CA ARG A 270 -3.98 -98.45 64.23
C ARG A 270 -3.09 -97.66 63.25
N THR A 271 -2.02 -97.15 63.84
CA THR A 271 -0.71 -96.75 63.26
C THR A 271 0.09 -97.97 62.74
N PRO A 272 1.35 -97.83 62.29
CA PRO A 272 1.93 -96.97 61.23
C PRO A 272 2.83 -97.81 60.26
N ALA A 273 3.44 -97.20 59.22
CA ALA A 273 4.85 -97.43 58.78
C ALA A 273 5.11 -97.13 57.28
N SER A 274 6.37 -96.76 57.01
CA SER A 274 7.09 -96.67 55.72
C SER A 274 6.65 -95.54 54.78
N GLY A 275 7.43 -94.48 54.52
CA GLY A 275 8.89 -94.35 54.48
C GLY A 275 9.36 -94.48 53.03
N ARG A 276 9.79 -93.37 52.41
CA ARG A 276 10.91 -93.37 51.45
C ARG A 276 11.40 -91.96 51.13
N THR A 277 12.61 -91.72 51.59
CA THR A 277 13.57 -90.66 51.23
C THR A 277 13.85 -90.65 49.73
N LEU A 278 14.05 -89.47 49.13
CA LEU A 278 15.06 -89.24 48.08
C LEU A 278 15.41 -87.75 48.00
N GLN A 279 16.52 -87.42 48.64
CA GLN A 279 17.35 -86.23 48.49
C GLN A 279 18.13 -86.36 47.16
N ARG A 280 18.25 -85.28 46.39
CA ARG A 280 19.38 -85.05 45.47
C ARG A 280 19.65 -83.55 45.34
N ASP A 281 20.66 -83.10 46.06
CA ASP A 281 21.49 -81.93 45.73
C ASP A 281 22.40 -82.29 44.54
N VAL A 282 22.54 -81.38 43.56
CA VAL A 282 23.81 -81.11 42.85
C VAL A 282 23.83 -79.64 42.42
N THR A 283 24.89 -78.96 42.83
CA THR A 283 25.28 -77.57 42.60
C THR A 283 26.13 -77.41 41.32
N ALA A 284 26.18 -76.18 40.78
CA ALA A 284 27.21 -75.57 39.90
C ALA A 284 27.14 -75.93 38.39
N GLN A 285 27.38 -75.05 37.41
CA GLN A 285 27.76 -73.62 37.33
C GLN A 285 27.56 -73.16 35.84
N PRO A 286 27.78 -71.86 35.48
CA PRO A 286 27.25 -71.23 34.27
C PRO A 286 28.14 -71.43 33.03
N VAL A 287 27.52 -71.36 31.84
CA VAL A 287 28.22 -71.32 30.55
C VAL A 287 28.16 -69.90 30.00
N ASN A 288 29.34 -69.32 29.90
CA ASN A 288 29.68 -68.07 29.23
C ASN A 288 29.85 -68.36 27.74
N VAL A 289 29.25 -67.54 26.87
CA VAL A 289 29.58 -67.49 25.43
C VAL A 289 29.58 -66.03 24.99
N ASP A 290 30.77 -65.45 24.95
CA ASP A 290 31.11 -64.34 24.06
C ASP A 290 31.10 -64.85 22.62
N GLU A 291 30.51 -64.10 21.69
CA GLU A 291 31.26 -63.45 20.60
C GLU A 291 30.36 -62.80 19.53
N ALA A 292 30.74 -61.56 19.20
CA ALA A 292 30.83 -60.99 17.86
C ALA A 292 29.54 -60.74 17.05
N GLY A 293 29.23 -59.45 16.85
CA GLY A 293 28.30 -59.05 15.79
C GLY A 293 28.04 -57.55 15.67
N MET A 294 28.87 -56.89 14.86
CA MET A 294 28.54 -55.69 14.08
C MET A 294 28.35 -54.35 14.82
N ASP A 295 29.42 -53.56 14.85
CA ASP A 295 29.28 -52.11 14.81
C ASP A 295 30.23 -51.50 13.77
N ARG A 296 29.66 -51.14 12.63
CA ARG A 296 30.24 -50.30 11.58
C ARG A 296 29.09 -49.54 10.95
N LEU A 297 28.97 -48.24 11.23
CA LEU A 297 28.71 -47.27 10.16
C LEU A 297 29.15 -45.87 10.59
N LYS A 298 29.92 -45.26 9.71
CA LYS A 298 30.50 -43.92 9.78
C LYS A 298 29.40 -42.88 9.57
N VAL A 299 29.44 -41.81 10.36
CA VAL A 299 28.78 -40.55 10.04
C VAL A 299 29.76 -39.70 9.23
N VAL A 300 29.31 -39.28 8.05
CA VAL A 300 29.84 -38.16 7.25
C VAL A 300 29.12 -36.90 7.72
#